data_AF-A0A9D1KSW0-F1
#
_entry.id   AF-A0A9D1KSW0-F1
#
_cell.length_a   1.000
_cell.length_b   1.000
_cell.length_c   1.000
_cell.angle_alpha   90.00
_cell.angle_beta   90.00
_cell.angle_gamma   90.00
#
_symmetry.space_group_name_H-M   'P 1'
#
loop_
_entity.id
_entity.type
_entity.pdbx_description
1 polymer ?
#
loop_
_entity_poly.entity_id
_entity_poly.type
_entity_poly.pdbx_seq_one_letter_code
_entity_poly.pdbx_strand_id
1 'polypeptide(L)'
;IAVGALVVYLAISSMVLYVDITSYQSRLDELNRQCQEQEIENQQLGARIEEGADYDYVIRTAREKLGLIFPEEQVFYNASGNQ
;
A
#
# COMPACT_ATOMS: atom_id res chain seq x y z
N ILE A 1 -30.40 -49.27 -15.75
CA ILE A 1 -30.78 -47.84 -15.91
C ILE A 1 -30.42 -47.02 -14.67
N ALA A 2 -30.92 -47.38 -13.47
CA ALA A 2 -30.67 -46.63 -12.23
C ALA A 2 -29.17 -46.45 -11.87
N VAL A 3 -28.36 -47.51 -11.96
CA VAL A 3 -26.91 -47.44 -11.66
C VAL A 3 -26.18 -46.52 -12.65
N GLY A 4 -26.54 -46.56 -13.94
CA GLY A 4 -25.94 -45.68 -14.95
C GLY A 4 -26.25 -44.20 -14.70
N ALA A 5 -27.48 -43.88 -14.31
CA ALA A 5 -27.85 -42.50 -13.96
C ALA A 5 -27.08 -41.98 -12.74
N LEU A 6 -26.85 -42.84 -11.74
CA LEU A 6 -26.07 -42.49 -10.54
C LEU A 6 -24.60 -42.20 -10.87
N VAL A 7 -23.99 -42.99 -11.76
CA VAL A 7 -22.60 -42.77 -12.20
C VAL A 7 -22.46 -41.45 -12.96
N VAL A 8 -23.39 -41.13 -13.86
CA VAL A 8 -23.38 -39.85 -14.59
C VAL A 8 -23.54 -38.67 -13.63
N TYR A 9 -24.44 -38.77 -12.65
CA TYR A 9 -24.62 -37.73 -11.64
C TYR A 9 -23.34 -37.48 -10.82
N LEU A 10 -22.68 -38.54 -10.35
CA LEU A 10 -21.43 -38.44 -9.60
C LEU A 10 -20.30 -37.86 -10.47
N ALA A 11 -20.21 -38.25 -11.74
CA ALA A 11 -19.21 -37.72 -12.66
C ALA A 11 -19.37 -36.20 -12.85
N ILE A 12 -20.60 -35.73 -13.11
CA ILE A 12 -20.89 -34.30 -13.27
C ILE A 12 -20.63 -33.55 -11.97
N SER A 13 -21.08 -34.08 -10.82
CA SER A 13 -20.85 -33.46 -9.51
C SER A 13 -19.36 -33.34 -9.20
N SER A 14 -18.57 -34.36 -9.51
CA SER A 14 -17.12 -34.31 -9.32
C SER A 14 -16.47 -33.26 -10.21
N MET A 15 -16.91 -33.13 -11.46
CA MET A 15 -16.37 -32.14 -12.40
C MET A 15 -16.64 -30.70 -11.94
N VAL A 16 -17.83 -30.42 -11.42
CA VAL A 16 -18.15 -29.11 -10.84
C VAL A 16 -17.23 -28.81 -9.65
N LEU A 17 -16.98 -29.81 -8.78
CA LEU A 17 -16.08 -29.65 -7.65
C LEU A 17 -14.63 -29.30 -8.06
N TYR A 18 -14.13 -29.91 -9.14
CA TYR A 18 -12.80 -29.58 -9.66
C TYR A 18 -12.71 -28.16 -10.22
N VAL A 19 -13.77 -27.69 -10.90
CA VAL A 19 -13.85 -26.30 -11.38
C VAL A 19 -13.87 -25.34 -10.20
N ASP A 20 -14.65 -25.63 -9.17
CA ASP A 20 -14.71 -24.81 -7.96
C ASP A 20 -13.34 -24.73 -7.27
N ILE A 21 -12.67 -25.87 -7.04
CA ILE A 21 -11.32 -25.91 -6.44
C ILE A 21 -10.34 -25.05 -7.24
N THR A 22 -10.35 -25.16 -8.57
CA THR A 22 -9.48 -24.36 -9.44
C THR A 22 -9.81 -22.88 -9.33
N SER A 23 -11.10 -22.53 -9.26
CA SER A 23 -11.54 -21.14 -9.10
C SER A 23 -11.13 -20.54 -7.75
N TYR A 24 -11.16 -21.33 -6.66
CA TYR A 24 -10.69 -20.89 -5.35
C TYR A 24 -9.17 -20.70 -5.34
N GLN A 25 -8.42 -21.59 -5.99
CA GLN A 25 -6.96 -21.42 -6.16
C GLN A 25 -6.64 -20.15 -6.95
N SER A 26 -7.31 -19.90 -8.08
CA SER A 26 -7.11 -18.67 -8.85
C SER A 26 -7.47 -17.41 -8.06
N ARG A 27 -8.51 -17.45 -7.21
CA ARG A 27 -8.84 -16.33 -6.31
C ARG A 27 -7.79 -16.11 -5.24
N LEU A 28 -7.22 -17.18 -4.68
CA LEU A 28 -6.13 -17.08 -3.71
C LEU A 28 -4.87 -16.52 -4.36
N ASP A 29 -4.52 -16.96 -5.56
CA ASP A 29 -3.37 -16.43 -6.31
C ASP A 29 -3.54 -14.95 -6.64
N GLU A 30 -4.73 -14.56 -7.11
CA GLU A 30 -5.04 -13.16 -7.41
C GLU A 30 -4.97 -12.29 -6.15
N LEU A 31 -5.55 -12.75 -5.03
CA LEU A 31 -5.50 -12.01 -3.78
C LEU A 31 -4.07 -11.90 -3.23
N ASN A 32 -3.28 -12.98 -3.33
CA ASN A 32 -1.88 -12.97 -2.91
C ASN A 32 -1.04 -12.03 -3.79
N ARG A 33 -1.32 -11.98 -5.10
CA ARG A 33 -0.68 -11.04 -6.02
C ARG A 33 -1.01 -9.60 -5.65
N GLN A 34 -2.27 -9.30 -5.34
CA GLN A 34 -2.68 -7.97 -4.87
C GLN A 34 -2.01 -7.58 -3.55
N CYS A 35 -1.89 -8.52 -2.60
CA CYS A 35 -1.17 -8.27 -1.35
C CYS A 35 0.33 -7.97 -1.61
N GLN A 36 0.99 -8.72 -2.48
CA GLN A 36 2.39 -8.48 -2.83
C GLN A 36 2.59 -7.14 -3.54
N GLU A 37 1.72 -6.80 -4.50
CA GLU A 37 1.73 -5.50 -5.17
C GLU A 37 1.57 -4.35 -4.16
N GLN A 38 0.62 -4.49 -3.21
CA GLN A 38 0.39 -3.50 -2.17
C GLN A 38 1.55 -3.41 -1.17
N GLU A 39 2.19 -4.53 -0.84
CA GLU A 39 3.35 -4.55 0.04
C GLU A 39 4.55 -3.85 -0.62
N ILE A 40 4.79 -4.09 -1.91
CA ILE A 40 5.82 -3.40 -2.69
C ILE A 40 5.52 -1.90 -2.75
N GLU A 41 4.26 -1.50 -3.01
CA GLU A 41 3.86 -0.10 -3.01
C GLU A 41 4.07 0.54 -1.63
N ASN A 42 3.68 -0.14 -0.55
CA ASN A 42 3.88 0.34 0.81
C ASN A 42 5.37 0.47 1.17
N GLN A 43 6.22 -0.47 0.75
CA GLN A 43 7.67 -0.37 0.94
C GLN A 43 8.25 0.81 0.16
N GLN A 44 7.80 1.05 -1.07
CA GLN A 44 8.22 2.22 -1.87
C GLN A 44 7.74 3.54 -1.28
N LEU A 45 6.53 3.59 -0.73
CA LEU A 45 6.01 4.75 -0.02
C LEU A 45 6.78 4.99 1.29
N GLY A 46 7.05 3.93 2.05
CA GLY A 46 7.88 3.98 3.26
C GLY A 46 9.29 4.50 2.97
N ALA A 47 9.96 3.98 1.94
CA ALA A 47 11.26 4.47 1.51
C ALA A 47 11.21 5.94 1.06
N ARG A 48 10.16 6.37 0.36
CA ARG A 48 9.96 7.79 0.00
C ARG A 48 9.62 8.68 1.18
N ILE A 49 8.97 8.16 2.21
CA ILE A 49 8.78 8.87 3.48
C ILE A 49 10.09 8.95 4.23
N GLU A 50 10.91 7.90 4.24
CA GLU A 50 12.20 7.91 4.93
C GLU A 50 13.22 8.81 4.22
N GLU A 51 13.19 8.85 2.88
CA GLU A 51 14.05 9.70 2.04
C GLU A 51 13.48 11.15 1.90
N GLY A 52 12.16 11.32 2.00
CA GLY A 52 11.45 12.61 1.80
C GLY A 52 10.94 13.29 3.07
N ALA A 53 10.83 12.57 4.19
CA ALA A 53 10.65 13.09 5.54
C ALA A 53 11.97 13.07 6.31
N ASP A 54 13.08 13.25 5.57
CA ASP A 54 14.30 13.81 6.13
C ASP A 54 13.89 15.01 7.00
N TYR A 55 14.33 14.99 8.25
CA TYR A 55 13.89 15.90 9.31
C TYR A 55 13.96 17.37 8.85
N ASP A 56 14.87 17.66 7.93
CA ASP A 56 15.06 18.92 7.21
C ASP A 56 13.87 19.36 6.34
N TYR A 57 13.15 18.45 5.66
CA TYR A 57 11.94 18.80 4.91
C TYR A 57 10.83 19.30 5.85
N VAL A 58 10.68 18.62 6.99
CA VAL A 58 9.69 18.98 8.03
C VAL A 58 10.06 20.32 8.66
N ILE A 59 11.34 20.52 9.01
CA ILE A 59 11.85 21.80 9.55
C ILE A 59 11.66 22.94 8.53
N ARG A 60 11.99 22.73 7.26
CA ARG A 60 11.83 23.73 6.20
C ARG A 60 10.37 24.12 6.02
N THR A 61 9.48 23.13 5.92
CA THR A 61 8.03 23.38 5.77
C THR A 61 7.45 24.11 6.97
N ALA A 62 7.88 23.76 8.19
CA ALA A 62 7.47 24.43 9.42
C ALA A 62 7.97 25.89 9.48
N ARG A 63 9.21 26.17 9.05
CA ARG A 63 9.73 27.53 8.95
C ARG A 63 9.00 28.35 7.88
N GLU A 64 8.82 27.80 6.69
CA GLU A 64 8.25 28.52 5.53
C GLU A 64 6.74 28.78 5.65
N LYS A 65 5.98 27.80 6.12
CA LYS A 65 4.50 27.90 6.16
C LYS A 65 3.95 28.33 7.51
N LEU A 66 4.60 27.95 8.60
CA LEU A 66 4.12 28.19 9.96
C LEU A 66 4.96 29.24 10.71
N GLY A 67 6.09 29.69 10.13
CA GLY A 67 6.99 30.66 10.77
C GLY A 67 7.62 30.16 12.05
N LEU A 68 7.65 28.84 12.26
CA LEU A 68 8.12 28.23 13.51
C LEU A 68 9.65 28.28 13.57
N ILE A 69 10.18 28.67 14.72
CA ILE A 69 11.62 28.72 15.03
C ILE A 69 11.92 27.88 16.26
N PHE A 70 13.16 27.41 16.39
CA PHE A 70 13.56 26.70 17.59
C PHE A 70 13.66 27.69 18.78
N PRO A 71 13.26 27.29 20.00
CA PRO A 71 13.26 28.17 21.17
C PRO A 71 14.62 28.79 21.50
N GLU A 72 15.71 28.10 21.13
CA GLU A 72 17.09 28.47 21.44
C GLU A 72 17.75 29.35 20.34
N GLU A 73 17.02 29.68 19.26
CA GLU A 73 17.56 30.34 18.06
C GLU A 73 17.35 31.87 18.11
N GLN A 74 18.43 32.66 18.09
CA GLN A 74 18.33 34.12 18.06
C GLN A 74 18.25 34.64 16.62
N VAL A 75 17.10 35.18 16.24
CA VAL A 75 16.87 35.76 14.90
C VAL A 75 17.18 37.26 14.92
N PHE A 76 18.18 37.67 14.14
CA PHE A 76 18.50 39.08 13.91
C PHE A 76 17.76 39.59 12.68
N TYR A 77 16.68 40.35 12.89
CA TYR A 77 16.07 41.12 11.80
C TYR A 77 16.95 42.33 11.50
N ASN A 78 17.72 42.29 10.42
CA ASN A 78 18.40 43.49 9.93
C ASN A 78 17.35 44.46 9.35
N ALA A 79 16.91 45.40 10.18
CA ALA A 79 16.22 46.62 9.73
C ALA A 79 17.24 47.67 9.22
N SER A 80 18.25 47.23 8.46
CA SER A 80 19.22 48.14 7.85
C SER A 80 18.73 48.60 6.48
N GLY A 81 18.00 49.71 6.52
CA GLY A 81 18.24 50.84 5.62
C GLY A 81 17.61 50.78 4.24
N ASN A 82 16.41 51.36 4.12
CA ASN A 82 16.13 52.29 3.02
C ASN A 82 15.61 53.59 3.66
N GLN A 83 16.55 54.50 3.94
CA GLN A 83 16.29 55.94 3.85
C GLN A 83 16.53 56.36 2.41
#